data_AF-A0A4Q5KWB6-F1
#
_entry.id   AF-A0A4Q5KWB6-F1
#
_cell.length_a   1.000
_cell.length_b   1.000
_cell.length_c   1.000
_cell.angle_alpha   90.00
_cell.angle_beta   90.00
_cell.angle_gamma   90.00
#
_symmetry.space_group_name_H-M   'P 1'
#
loop_
_entity.id
_entity.type
_entity.pdbx_description
1 polymer ?
#
loop_
_entity_poly.entity_id
_entity_poly.type
_entity_poly.pdbx_seq_one_letter_code
_entity_poly.pdbx_strand_id
1 'polypeptide(L)'
;MNIGQIGRPFTWVRSKGWVQLFTLLCVTFFSHLALAESLESQAAQDASGVFGSLFSYIAHNPFVFLFLSIAIGYPLGKVTIKGINLGSTAGTLVVGVAIALTAFSVYGLHINAPGLVSDIFLMMFMYAIGMKVGPQFFSGLARGGLDFVVIGLIVVFSNFLIVFFGSKLLDLAPGYAAGIISGSYTVTAVMGVAQSAIDSGAVKAPAGMTLDQISANIAAGYAISYILSSVFIILLIKYLPAMFGVDPVKAGKDAEAEFGAGGDTEALPSTNGFSNLGVLPLDIRAYRVDHQELVGQNVETLFHRYPHAAILKVVRGDEVIDSADNPQLQLGDIIGIRGDYHVLIEGGESTVGVEVDEPRARNVDIEVADIHLGKSAYTGKTIEDISKEVGFGIYMKALFRQGHQLPILPQTVVEVGDVIRVAGSDWCVQQTAKKLNSNPIVESTLTETFYLALSLLIGYVCGHLSVTLGGIPFALGTSAGCMLTGIVFSFLRTRNPAFGGPMSEGARSFLQDIGLSLFVAVLAATVGPKILASFQGIVVIKIAGLGLVAALLPPLLAWIYGFYFRKMNPAILAGACAGGRNSTPAMKGAQDECQSDMPAVGYPVPYALTSMIVLVLGYLTMVLY
;
A
#
# COMPACT_ATOMS: atom_id res chain seq x y z
N MET A 1 32.77 -13.82 26.95
CA MET A 1 31.38 -13.53 27.34
C MET A 1 30.61 -13.26 26.06
N ASN A 2 29.61 -14.09 25.76
CA ASN A 2 29.01 -14.25 24.43
C ASN A 2 27.86 -13.24 24.23
N ILE A 3 27.97 -12.35 23.23
CA ILE A 3 27.02 -11.26 22.94
C ILE A 3 25.90 -11.78 22.03
N GLY A 4 25.22 -12.85 22.48
CA GLY A 4 24.21 -13.58 21.70
C GLY A 4 22.78 -13.48 22.23
N GLN A 5 22.46 -12.60 23.18
CA GLN A 5 21.18 -12.62 23.91
C GLN A 5 20.38 -11.30 23.95
N ILE A 6 20.60 -10.38 23.01
CA ILE A 6 19.74 -9.17 22.89
C ILE A 6 18.93 -9.19 21.59
N GLY A 7 18.39 -10.37 21.26
CA GLY A 7 17.48 -10.56 20.14
C GLY A 7 16.17 -11.19 20.59
N ARG A 8 15.07 -10.43 20.45
CA ARG A 8 13.64 -10.83 20.52
C ARG A 8 12.92 -10.56 21.86
N PRO A 9 12.29 -9.38 22.04
CA PRO A 9 11.27 -9.20 23.08
C PRO A 9 9.88 -9.72 22.68
N PHE A 10 9.71 -10.37 21.52
CA PHE A 10 8.38 -10.69 20.95
C PHE A 10 8.14 -12.17 20.60
N THR A 11 8.81 -13.11 21.26
CA THR A 11 8.57 -14.56 21.04
C THR A 11 7.80 -15.26 22.15
N TRP A 12 7.31 -14.55 23.17
CA TRP A 12 6.58 -15.16 24.30
C TRP A 12 5.04 -15.03 24.24
N VAL A 13 4.46 -14.70 23.08
CA VAL A 13 2.99 -14.59 22.92
C VAL A 13 2.52 -15.48 21.78
N ARG A 14 2.57 -16.80 22.00
CA ARG A 14 2.06 -17.79 21.04
C ARG A 14 0.62 -18.19 21.38
N SER A 15 -0.33 -17.57 20.67
CA SER A 15 -1.67 -18.06 20.29
C SER A 15 -2.76 -18.35 21.33
N LYS A 16 -2.50 -18.93 22.50
CA LYS A 16 -3.61 -19.42 23.36
C LYS A 16 -4.35 -18.33 24.13
N GLY A 17 -3.62 -17.38 24.74
CA GLY A 17 -4.25 -16.30 25.52
C GLY A 17 -5.09 -15.34 24.68
N TRP A 18 -4.62 -15.00 23.48
CA TRP A 18 -5.36 -14.13 22.55
C TRP A 18 -6.56 -14.82 21.91
N VAL A 19 -6.48 -16.12 21.61
CA VAL A 19 -7.64 -16.90 21.15
C VAL A 19 -8.66 -17.05 22.27
N GLN A 20 -8.23 -17.21 23.52
CA GLN A 20 -9.14 -17.20 24.67
C GLN A 20 -9.78 -15.83 24.88
N LEU A 21 -9.02 -14.72 24.76
CA LEU A 21 -9.55 -13.36 24.85
C LEU A 21 -10.50 -13.03 23.69
N PHE A 22 -10.18 -13.47 22.47
CA PHE A 22 -11.02 -13.35 21.28
C PHE A 22 -12.30 -14.17 21.41
N THR A 23 -12.19 -15.41 21.88
CA THR A 23 -13.37 -16.26 22.17
C THR A 23 -14.18 -15.64 23.31
N LEU A 24 -13.55 -15.08 24.35
CA LEU A 24 -14.27 -14.39 25.44
C LEU A 24 -14.99 -13.16 24.93
N LEU A 25 -14.34 -12.31 24.13
CA LEU A 25 -14.91 -11.09 23.56
C LEU A 25 -15.99 -11.39 22.53
N CYS A 26 -15.82 -12.43 21.70
CA CYS A 26 -16.86 -12.88 20.78
C CYS A 26 -18.03 -13.49 21.54
N VAL A 27 -17.77 -14.34 22.54
CA VAL A 27 -18.83 -14.95 23.36
C VAL A 27 -19.55 -13.88 24.17
N THR A 28 -18.88 -12.87 24.72
CA THR A 28 -19.53 -11.74 25.39
C THR A 28 -20.29 -10.87 24.41
N PHE A 29 -19.75 -10.58 23.22
CA PHE A 29 -20.44 -9.83 22.18
C PHE A 29 -21.71 -10.56 21.71
N PHE A 30 -21.63 -11.86 21.41
CA PHE A 30 -22.76 -12.68 21.00
C PHE A 30 -23.73 -12.98 22.15
N SER A 31 -23.26 -13.13 23.39
CA SER A 31 -24.14 -13.32 24.56
C SER A 31 -24.87 -12.03 24.92
N HIS A 32 -24.24 -10.86 24.79
CA HIS A 32 -24.91 -9.57 24.93
C HIS A 32 -25.88 -9.28 23.78
N LEU A 33 -25.59 -9.77 22.56
CA LEU A 33 -26.53 -9.70 21.43
C LEU A 33 -27.78 -10.57 21.68
N ALA A 34 -27.62 -11.74 22.31
CA ALA A 34 -28.73 -12.65 22.65
C ALA A 34 -29.51 -12.21 23.92
N LEU A 35 -28.89 -11.48 24.84
CA LEU A 35 -29.52 -10.94 26.05
C LEU A 35 -30.22 -9.58 25.82
N ALA A 36 -29.95 -8.92 24.69
CA ALA A 36 -30.57 -7.65 24.33
C ALA A 36 -32.08 -7.76 24.06
N GLU A 37 -32.62 -8.95 23.84
CA GLU A 37 -34.07 -9.20 23.70
C GLU A 37 -34.82 -9.29 25.03
N SER A 38 -34.13 -9.40 26.18
CA SER A 38 -34.77 -9.72 27.47
C SER A 38 -34.62 -8.68 28.58
N LEU A 39 -34.02 -7.50 28.32
CA LEU A 39 -33.62 -6.56 29.36
C LEU A 39 -34.05 -5.11 29.08
N GLU A 40 -35.32 -4.88 28.73
CA GLU A 40 -35.92 -3.54 28.78
C GLU A 40 -36.36 -3.11 30.20
N SER A 41 -36.17 -3.95 31.23
CA SER A 41 -36.79 -3.73 32.55
C SER A 41 -35.85 -3.41 33.74
N GLN A 42 -34.53 -3.27 33.57
CA GLN A 42 -33.61 -3.05 34.71
C GLN A 42 -32.51 -2.00 34.49
N ALA A 43 -32.77 -0.96 33.68
CA ALA A 43 -31.77 0.06 33.30
C ALA A 43 -31.48 1.14 34.38
N ALA A 44 -31.73 0.87 35.67
CA ALA A 44 -31.42 1.85 36.71
C ALA A 44 -31.05 1.16 38.03
N GLN A 45 -29.90 0.47 38.06
CA GLN A 45 -29.22 0.21 39.31
C GLN A 45 -27.72 -0.07 39.09
N ASP A 46 -26.93 0.85 39.64
CA ASP A 46 -25.52 0.74 40.00
C ASP A 46 -24.43 0.85 38.91
N ALA A 47 -24.16 2.11 38.55
CA ALA A 47 -22.81 2.58 38.17
C ALA A 47 -21.81 2.55 39.36
N SER A 48 -21.95 1.60 40.31
CA SER A 48 -21.19 1.53 41.57
C SER A 48 -20.12 0.41 41.58
N GLY A 49 -19.96 -0.35 40.49
CA GLY A 49 -18.90 -1.35 40.32
C GLY A 49 -17.67 -0.83 39.57
N VAL A 50 -16.52 -1.51 39.70
CA VAL A 50 -15.25 -1.19 39.01
C VAL A 50 -15.43 -1.09 37.48
N PHE A 51 -16.31 -1.90 36.89
CA PHE A 51 -16.62 -1.82 35.46
C PHE A 51 -17.49 -0.60 35.11
N GLY A 52 -18.47 -0.24 35.96
CA GLY A 52 -19.29 0.95 35.76
C GLY A 52 -18.46 2.25 35.86
N SER A 53 -17.53 2.32 36.82
CA SER A 53 -16.62 3.46 36.93
C SER A 53 -15.64 3.54 35.75
N LEU A 54 -15.14 2.40 35.26
CA LEU A 54 -14.33 2.34 34.05
C LEU A 54 -15.09 2.84 32.82
N PHE A 55 -16.31 2.35 32.57
CA PHE A 55 -17.12 2.80 31.43
C PHE A 55 -17.54 4.27 31.55
N SER A 56 -17.83 4.75 32.77
CA SER A 56 -18.04 6.18 33.03
C SER A 56 -16.80 7.02 32.70
N TYR A 57 -15.61 6.55 33.08
CA TYR A 57 -14.35 7.21 32.73
C TYR A 57 -14.09 7.22 31.21
N ILE A 58 -14.36 6.11 30.52
CA ILE A 58 -14.24 6.01 29.06
C ILE A 58 -15.21 6.99 28.37
N ALA A 59 -16.46 7.08 28.83
CA ALA A 59 -17.48 7.96 28.24
C ALA A 59 -17.13 9.45 28.37
N HIS A 60 -16.52 9.85 29.49
CA HIS A 60 -16.09 11.24 29.73
C HIS A 60 -14.73 11.58 29.11
N ASN A 61 -13.93 10.60 28.70
CA ASN A 61 -12.59 10.80 28.15
C ASN A 61 -12.47 10.17 26.75
N PRO A 62 -12.81 10.90 25.67
CA PRO A 62 -12.79 10.38 24.31
C PRO A 62 -11.43 9.81 23.88
N PHE A 63 -10.32 10.37 24.35
CA PHE A 63 -8.98 9.83 24.09
C PHE A 63 -8.81 8.39 24.57
N VAL A 64 -9.35 8.06 25.75
CA VAL A 64 -9.29 6.71 26.31
C VAL A 64 -10.07 5.76 25.42
N PHE A 65 -11.28 6.14 25.02
CA PHE A 65 -12.07 5.35 24.08
C PHE A 65 -11.33 5.10 22.75
N LEU A 66 -10.79 6.15 22.13
CA LEU A 66 -10.12 6.05 20.84
C LEU A 66 -8.86 5.17 20.91
N PHE A 67 -8.01 5.39 21.91
CA PHE A 67 -6.78 4.61 22.07
C PHE A 67 -7.07 3.17 22.49
N LEU A 68 -8.07 2.92 23.32
CA LEU A 68 -8.46 1.57 23.71
C LEU A 68 -9.03 0.78 22.53
N SER A 69 -9.87 1.43 21.71
CA SER A 69 -10.45 0.83 20.50
C SER A 69 -9.36 0.39 19.52
N ILE A 70 -8.33 1.22 19.33
CA ILE A 70 -7.19 0.90 18.46
C ILE A 70 -6.27 -0.13 19.11
N ALA A 71 -5.88 0.06 20.37
CA ALA A 71 -4.92 -0.79 21.05
C ALA A 71 -5.39 -2.25 21.15
N ILE A 72 -6.70 -2.47 21.26
CA ILE A 72 -7.28 -3.82 21.28
C ILE A 72 -7.68 -4.24 19.86
N GLY A 73 -8.41 -3.40 19.12
CA GLY A 73 -9.00 -3.78 17.85
C GLY A 73 -7.99 -3.96 16.71
N TYR A 74 -6.95 -3.13 16.65
CA TYR A 74 -5.92 -3.22 15.61
C TYR A 74 -5.15 -4.56 15.65
N PRO A 75 -4.59 -5.03 16.80
CA PRO A 75 -3.95 -6.35 16.85
C PRO A 75 -4.97 -7.49 16.70
N LEU A 76 -6.19 -7.35 17.24
CA LEU A 76 -7.24 -8.36 17.08
C LEU A 76 -7.60 -8.58 15.60
N GLY A 77 -7.70 -7.50 14.83
CA GLY A 77 -7.94 -7.54 13.40
C GLY A 77 -6.83 -8.20 12.59
N LYS A 78 -5.58 -8.18 13.09
CA LYS A 78 -4.43 -8.87 12.47
C LYS A 78 -4.34 -10.36 12.81
N VAL A 79 -5.09 -10.84 13.80
CA VAL A 79 -5.11 -12.27 14.14
C VAL A 79 -5.63 -13.06 12.93
N THR A 80 -4.82 -13.99 12.46
CA THR A 80 -5.13 -14.82 11.30
C THR A 80 -5.61 -16.18 11.76
N ILE A 81 -6.85 -16.55 11.40
CA ILE A 81 -7.46 -17.85 11.68
C ILE A 81 -7.62 -18.58 10.36
N LYS A 82 -6.94 -19.73 10.18
CA LYS A 82 -6.97 -20.52 8.93
C LYS A 82 -6.66 -19.70 7.67
N GLY A 83 -5.73 -18.74 7.75
CA GLY A 83 -5.32 -17.89 6.63
C GLY A 83 -6.22 -16.67 6.36
N ILE A 84 -7.29 -16.50 7.14
CA ILE A 84 -8.21 -15.36 7.03
C ILE A 84 -7.98 -14.42 8.22
N ASN A 85 -7.89 -13.12 7.98
CA ASN A 85 -7.89 -12.10 9.01
C ASN A 85 -9.05 -11.11 8.78
N LEU A 86 -9.49 -10.45 9.85
CA LEU A 86 -10.54 -9.43 9.76
C LEU A 86 -9.96 -8.12 9.19
N GLY A 87 -8.66 -7.89 9.31
CA GLY A 87 -8.02 -6.62 9.00
C GLY A 87 -8.07 -5.68 10.20
N SER A 88 -7.00 -4.92 10.39
CA SER A 88 -6.81 -4.04 11.54
C SER A 88 -7.95 -3.03 11.71
N THR A 89 -8.38 -2.39 10.63
CA THR A 89 -9.45 -1.38 10.66
C THR A 89 -10.81 -1.97 11.04
N ALA A 90 -11.19 -3.10 10.45
CA ALA A 90 -12.44 -3.76 10.82
C ALA A 90 -12.40 -4.28 12.26
N GLY A 91 -11.24 -4.75 12.75
CA GLY A 91 -11.02 -5.06 14.16
C GLY A 91 -11.22 -3.85 15.07
N THR A 92 -10.67 -2.69 14.73
CA THR A 92 -10.89 -1.41 15.45
C THR A 92 -12.37 -1.02 15.46
N LEU A 93 -13.08 -1.16 14.33
CA LEU A 93 -14.53 -0.89 14.26
C LEU A 93 -15.32 -1.79 15.21
N VAL A 94 -15.10 -3.11 15.14
CA VAL A 94 -15.83 -4.09 15.94
C VAL A 94 -15.61 -3.85 17.43
N VAL A 95 -14.36 -3.63 17.85
CA VAL A 95 -14.05 -3.35 19.26
C VAL A 95 -14.62 -2.01 19.71
N GLY A 96 -14.49 -0.95 18.91
CA GLY A 96 -15.06 0.36 19.23
C GLY A 96 -16.59 0.30 19.36
N VAL A 97 -17.27 -0.41 18.45
CA VAL A 97 -18.71 -0.63 18.49
C VAL A 97 -19.08 -1.44 19.73
N ALA A 98 -18.34 -2.49 20.07
CA ALA A 98 -18.59 -3.29 21.26
C ALA A 98 -18.49 -2.44 22.55
N ILE A 99 -17.46 -1.59 22.66
CA ILE A 99 -17.28 -0.69 23.81
C ILE A 99 -18.43 0.32 23.87
N ALA A 100 -18.75 0.99 22.76
CA ALA A 100 -19.81 1.99 22.69
C ALA A 100 -21.20 1.39 22.94
N LEU A 101 -21.48 0.21 22.39
CA LEU A 101 -22.71 -0.52 22.59
C LEU A 101 -22.86 -0.98 24.04
N THR A 102 -21.79 -1.45 24.68
CA THR A 102 -21.81 -1.85 26.09
C THR A 102 -22.02 -0.65 27.00
N ALA A 103 -21.32 0.46 26.75
CA ALA A 103 -21.52 1.72 27.47
C ALA A 103 -22.98 2.16 27.42
N PHE A 104 -23.61 2.09 26.25
CA PHE A 104 -24.99 2.51 26.05
C PHE A 104 -26.01 1.51 26.62
N SER A 105 -25.93 0.24 26.23
CA SER A 105 -26.96 -0.76 26.54
C SER A 105 -26.94 -1.24 27.99
N VAL A 106 -25.75 -1.29 28.60
CA VAL A 106 -25.58 -1.78 29.99
C VAL A 106 -25.58 -0.64 30.99
N TYR A 107 -24.96 0.51 30.64
CA TYR A 107 -24.73 1.60 31.58
C TYR A 107 -25.48 2.90 31.24
N GLY A 108 -26.20 2.96 30.11
CA GLY A 108 -26.90 4.18 29.68
C GLY A 108 -25.96 5.34 29.31
N LEU A 109 -24.69 5.07 29.04
CA LEU A 109 -23.66 6.08 28.79
C LEU A 109 -23.45 6.30 27.29
N HIS A 110 -23.38 7.56 26.90
CA HIS A 110 -23.05 7.97 25.54
C HIS A 110 -21.58 8.37 25.43
N ILE A 111 -20.88 7.78 24.47
CA ILE A 111 -19.50 8.14 24.15
C ILE A 111 -19.54 9.18 23.04
N ASN A 112 -19.17 10.42 23.36
CA ASN A 112 -19.10 11.51 22.39
C ASN A 112 -17.66 11.71 21.92
N ALA A 113 -17.31 11.11 20.79
CA ALA A 113 -16.02 11.32 20.16
C ALA A 113 -16.05 12.58 19.26
N PRO A 114 -15.04 13.48 19.31
CA PRO A 114 -15.08 14.72 18.53
C PRO A 114 -15.04 14.47 17.01
N GLY A 115 -16.02 15.02 16.28
CA GLY A 115 -16.09 14.89 14.81
C GLY A 115 -14.85 15.45 14.09
N LEU A 116 -14.27 16.54 14.60
CA LEU A 116 -13.04 17.13 14.05
C LEU A 116 -11.87 16.13 13.98
N VAL A 117 -11.77 15.20 14.93
CA VAL A 117 -10.75 14.14 14.91
C VAL A 117 -10.99 13.22 13.71
N SER A 118 -12.24 12.79 13.51
CA SER A 118 -12.65 11.99 12.34
C SER A 118 -12.25 12.68 11.03
N ASP A 119 -12.56 13.97 10.90
CA ASP A 119 -12.31 14.76 9.70
C ASP A 119 -10.82 14.87 9.36
N ILE A 120 -10.00 15.27 10.34
CA ILE A 120 -8.54 15.43 10.15
C ILE A 120 -7.92 14.11 9.70
N PHE A 121 -8.22 13.02 10.42
CA PHE A 121 -7.62 11.72 10.16
C PHE A 121 -8.15 11.07 8.87
N LEU A 122 -9.42 11.30 8.52
CA LEU A 122 -9.98 10.90 7.24
C LEU A 122 -9.29 11.64 6.07
N MET A 123 -9.07 12.95 6.18
CA MET A 123 -8.37 13.73 5.15
C MET A 123 -6.91 13.29 4.98
N MET A 124 -6.17 13.04 6.07
CA MET A 124 -4.80 12.51 6.02
C MET A 124 -4.75 11.14 5.34
N PHE A 125 -5.71 10.26 5.65
CA PHE A 125 -5.85 8.96 5.01
C PHE A 125 -6.17 9.07 3.52
N MET A 126 -7.11 9.95 3.12
CA MET A 126 -7.44 10.20 1.71
C MET A 126 -6.24 10.74 0.92
N TYR A 127 -5.48 11.67 1.50
CA TYR A 127 -4.25 12.17 0.90
C TYR A 127 -3.24 11.03 0.72
N ALA A 128 -3.03 10.19 1.73
CA ALA A 128 -2.11 9.05 1.64
C ALA A 128 -2.52 8.02 0.55
N ILE A 129 -3.82 7.82 0.36
CA ILE A 129 -4.35 7.03 -0.77
C ILE A 129 -4.04 7.73 -2.09
N GLY A 130 -4.33 9.03 -2.22
CA GLY A 130 -4.05 9.79 -3.44
C GLY A 130 -2.56 9.75 -3.82
N MET A 131 -1.69 9.89 -2.83
CA MET A 131 -0.24 9.76 -3.00
C MET A 131 0.19 8.39 -3.51
N LYS A 132 -0.48 7.32 -3.07
CA LYS A 132 -0.24 5.94 -3.52
C LYS A 132 -0.76 5.70 -4.95
N VAL A 133 -1.98 6.16 -5.23
CA VAL A 133 -2.71 5.82 -6.46
C VAL A 133 -2.16 6.56 -7.68
N GLY A 134 -1.74 7.82 -7.53
CA GLY A 134 -1.28 8.64 -8.67
C GLY A 134 -0.23 7.95 -9.55
N PRO A 135 0.95 7.57 -9.01
CA PRO A 135 2.02 6.97 -9.81
C PRO A 135 1.62 5.64 -10.44
N GLN A 136 0.83 4.84 -9.72
CA GLN A 136 0.34 3.53 -10.18
C GLN A 136 -0.66 3.68 -11.33
N PHE A 137 -1.57 4.64 -11.26
CA PHE A 137 -2.56 4.91 -12.29
C PHE A 137 -1.91 5.43 -13.58
N PHE A 138 -1.07 6.47 -13.48
CA PHE A 138 -0.47 7.10 -14.66
C PHE A 138 0.55 6.20 -15.36
N SER A 139 1.32 5.40 -14.60
CA SER A 139 2.20 4.40 -15.20
C SER A 139 1.39 3.26 -15.82
N GLY A 140 0.27 2.84 -15.22
CA GLY A 140 -0.60 1.79 -15.75
C GLY A 140 -1.26 2.13 -17.09
N LEU A 141 -1.65 3.39 -17.30
CA LEU A 141 -2.28 3.84 -18.55
C LEU A 141 -1.30 3.87 -19.74
N ALA A 142 -0.01 4.09 -19.48
CA ALA A 142 1.04 4.14 -20.50
C ALA A 142 1.47 2.74 -21.01
N ARG A 143 1.19 1.67 -20.25
CA ARG A 143 1.70 0.31 -20.45
C ARG A 143 1.03 -0.54 -21.55
N GLY A 144 0.20 0.05 -22.43
CA GLY A 144 -0.63 -0.75 -23.35
C GLY A 144 -1.75 -1.53 -22.64
N GLY A 145 -2.02 -1.21 -21.37
CA GLY A 145 -2.95 -1.90 -20.47
C GLY A 145 -4.41 -1.52 -20.61
N LEU A 146 -4.90 -1.20 -21.82
CA LEU A 146 -6.32 -0.87 -22.03
C LEU A 146 -7.23 -1.98 -21.52
N ASP A 147 -6.83 -3.25 -21.66
CA ASP A 147 -7.60 -4.38 -21.12
C ASP A 147 -7.64 -4.38 -19.60
N PHE A 148 -6.55 -4.02 -18.93
CA PHE A 148 -6.55 -3.88 -17.48
C PHE A 148 -7.43 -2.72 -17.01
N VAL A 149 -7.45 -1.62 -17.77
CA VAL A 149 -8.38 -0.51 -17.51
C VAL A 149 -9.82 -0.99 -17.67
N VAL A 150 -10.15 -1.64 -18.79
CA VAL A 150 -11.51 -2.16 -19.05
C VAL A 150 -11.94 -3.16 -17.98
N ILE A 151 -11.05 -4.08 -17.57
CA ILE A 151 -11.29 -5.00 -16.45
C ILE A 151 -11.64 -4.22 -15.18
N GLY A 152 -10.84 -3.23 -14.79
CA GLY A 152 -11.13 -2.41 -13.62
C GLY A 152 -12.47 -1.68 -13.73
N LEU A 153 -12.79 -1.11 -14.90
CA LEU A 153 -14.09 -0.45 -15.15
C LEU A 153 -15.26 -1.43 -15.05
N ILE A 154 -15.12 -2.65 -15.60
CA ILE A 154 -16.15 -3.69 -15.48
C ILE A 154 -16.39 -4.00 -14.01
N VAL A 155 -15.34 -4.24 -13.22
CA VAL A 155 -15.51 -4.60 -11.80
C VAL A 155 -16.16 -3.45 -11.02
N VAL A 156 -15.68 -2.22 -11.18
CA VAL A 156 -16.14 -1.10 -10.34
C VAL A 156 -17.57 -0.66 -10.67
N PHE A 157 -17.91 -0.55 -11.97
CA PHE A 157 -19.24 -0.16 -12.37
C PHE A 157 -20.26 -1.27 -12.17
N SER A 158 -19.92 -2.53 -12.44
CA SER A 158 -20.87 -3.63 -12.18
C SER A 158 -21.17 -3.77 -10.70
N ASN A 159 -20.17 -3.63 -9.80
CA ASN A 159 -20.42 -3.59 -8.36
C ASN A 159 -21.37 -2.45 -7.98
N PHE A 160 -21.07 -1.22 -8.40
CA PHE A 160 -21.92 -0.06 -8.12
C PHE A 160 -23.36 -0.29 -8.61
N LEU A 161 -23.56 -0.74 -9.85
CA LEU A 161 -24.88 -0.99 -10.41
C LEU A 161 -25.63 -2.09 -9.65
N ILE A 162 -24.96 -3.21 -9.36
CA ILE A 162 -25.54 -4.32 -8.57
C ILE A 162 -26.00 -3.81 -7.21
N VAL A 163 -25.16 -3.06 -6.49
CA VAL A 163 -25.49 -2.60 -5.13
C VAL A 163 -26.53 -1.49 -5.17
N PHE A 164 -26.42 -0.52 -6.07
CA PHE A 164 -27.34 0.60 -6.18
C PHE A 164 -28.76 0.12 -6.50
N PHE A 165 -28.92 -0.68 -7.56
CA PHE A 165 -30.23 -1.21 -7.94
C PHE A 165 -30.69 -2.33 -7.00
N GLY A 166 -29.78 -3.19 -6.54
CA GLY A 166 -30.10 -4.26 -5.59
C GLY A 166 -30.58 -3.73 -4.25
N SER A 167 -30.02 -2.62 -3.76
CA SER A 167 -30.47 -1.99 -2.52
C SER A 167 -31.87 -1.41 -2.65
N LYS A 168 -32.20 -0.81 -3.81
CA LYS A 168 -33.55 -0.34 -4.11
C LYS A 168 -34.54 -1.49 -4.28
N LEU A 169 -34.13 -2.57 -4.95
CA LEU A 169 -34.96 -3.76 -5.15
C LEU A 169 -35.27 -4.49 -3.83
N LEU A 170 -34.31 -4.52 -2.91
CA LEU A 170 -34.45 -5.16 -1.61
C LEU A 170 -35.03 -4.22 -0.54
N ASP A 171 -35.41 -2.99 -0.90
CA ASP A 171 -35.95 -1.97 0.00
C ASP A 171 -35.05 -1.74 1.23
N LEU A 172 -33.75 -1.56 0.97
CA LEU A 172 -32.78 -1.23 2.01
C LEU A 172 -32.87 0.26 2.33
N ALA A 173 -32.70 0.61 3.61
CA ALA A 173 -32.66 2.01 4.03
C ALA A 173 -31.42 2.74 3.48
N PRO A 174 -31.46 4.09 3.39
CA PRO A 174 -30.29 4.87 2.98
C PRO A 174 -29.06 4.58 3.84
N GLY A 175 -27.89 4.65 3.22
CA GLY A 175 -26.59 4.34 3.83
C GLY A 175 -26.14 2.89 3.62
N TYR A 176 -27.05 1.91 3.58
CA TYR A 176 -26.65 0.51 3.37
C TYR A 176 -25.95 0.28 2.03
N ALA A 177 -26.41 0.92 0.95
CA ALA A 177 -25.78 0.76 -0.36
C ALA A 177 -24.30 1.17 -0.35
N ALA A 178 -23.97 2.33 0.21
CA ALA A 178 -22.57 2.77 0.34
C ALA A 178 -21.76 1.86 1.27
N GLY A 179 -22.37 1.41 2.38
CA GLY A 179 -21.78 0.41 3.26
C GLY A 179 -21.48 -0.92 2.55
N ILE A 180 -22.43 -1.44 1.77
CA ILE A 180 -22.28 -2.67 1.01
C ILE A 180 -21.24 -2.51 -0.09
N ILE A 181 -21.17 -1.37 -0.80
CA ILE A 181 -20.06 -1.11 -1.74
C ILE A 181 -18.75 -1.17 -0.96
N SER A 182 -18.61 -0.42 0.13
CA SER A 182 -17.38 -0.41 0.94
C SER A 182 -16.93 -1.82 1.35
N GLY A 183 -17.83 -2.61 1.93
CA GLY A 183 -17.50 -3.94 2.44
C GLY A 183 -17.34 -4.96 1.32
N SER A 184 -18.25 -4.98 0.34
CA SER A 184 -18.17 -5.87 -0.82
C SER A 184 -17.03 -5.56 -1.78
N TYR A 185 -16.38 -4.40 -1.67
CA TYR A 185 -15.14 -4.01 -2.36
C TYR A 185 -13.90 -4.04 -1.44
N THR A 186 -14.07 -4.32 -0.15
CA THR A 186 -13.05 -4.24 0.92
C THR A 186 -12.24 -2.93 0.87
N VAL A 187 -12.88 -1.83 0.46
CA VAL A 187 -12.28 -0.49 0.41
C VAL A 187 -12.97 0.35 1.48
N THR A 188 -12.46 0.29 2.71
CA THR A 188 -13.04 1.00 3.87
C THR A 188 -13.12 2.52 3.64
N ALA A 189 -12.25 3.07 2.79
CA ALA A 189 -12.28 4.46 2.35
C ALA A 189 -13.64 4.92 1.80
N VAL A 190 -14.44 4.00 1.24
CA VAL A 190 -15.80 4.28 0.75
C VAL A 190 -16.72 4.75 1.89
N MET A 191 -16.54 4.24 3.11
CA MET A 191 -17.32 4.72 4.27
C MET A 191 -17.01 6.17 4.60
N GLY A 192 -15.74 6.56 4.51
CA GLY A 192 -15.31 7.92 4.79
C GLY A 192 -15.90 8.94 3.82
N VAL A 193 -15.86 8.65 2.52
CA VAL A 193 -16.48 9.52 1.51
C VAL A 193 -18.01 9.53 1.61
N ALA A 194 -18.63 8.39 1.96
CA ALA A 194 -20.07 8.33 2.21
C ALA A 194 -20.47 9.16 3.44
N GLN A 195 -19.66 9.16 4.50
CA GLN A 195 -19.85 10.00 5.69
C GLN A 195 -19.67 11.49 5.33
N SER A 196 -18.65 11.84 4.54
CA SER A 196 -18.45 13.20 4.05
C SER A 196 -19.63 13.74 3.24
N ALA A 197 -20.37 12.89 2.53
CA ALA A 197 -21.61 13.28 1.84
C ALA A 197 -22.72 13.71 2.83
N ILE A 198 -22.79 13.06 4.00
CA ILE A 198 -23.70 13.44 5.09
C ILE A 198 -23.25 14.77 5.69
N ASP A 199 -21.97 14.87 6.05
CA ASP A 199 -21.43 16.03 6.79
C ASP A 199 -21.42 17.32 5.94
N SER A 200 -21.28 17.18 4.61
CA SER A 200 -21.39 18.30 3.66
C SER A 200 -22.83 18.74 3.39
N GLY A 201 -23.84 18.03 3.90
CA GLY A 201 -25.25 18.32 3.66
C GLY A 201 -25.74 17.90 2.26
N ALA A 202 -24.97 17.10 1.52
CA ALA A 202 -25.37 16.59 0.22
C ALA A 202 -26.48 15.53 0.33
N VAL A 203 -26.58 14.86 1.48
CA VAL A 203 -27.62 13.88 1.79
C VAL A 203 -28.75 14.54 2.60
N LYS A 204 -29.99 14.41 2.13
CA LYS A 204 -31.18 14.82 2.89
C LYS A 204 -31.78 13.59 3.55
N ALA A 205 -31.95 13.64 4.87
CA ALA A 205 -32.59 12.54 5.59
C ALA A 205 -34.07 12.40 5.16
N PRO A 206 -34.53 11.18 4.80
CA PRO A 206 -35.96 10.94 4.57
C PRO A 206 -36.79 11.18 5.84
N ALA A 207 -38.09 11.45 5.66
CA ALA A 207 -39.00 11.65 6.78
C ALA A 207 -38.99 10.43 7.73
N GLY A 208 -38.69 10.65 9.01
CA GLY A 208 -38.64 9.62 10.04
C GLY A 208 -37.27 8.96 10.27
N MET A 209 -36.22 9.37 9.53
CA MET A 209 -34.85 8.88 9.72
C MET A 209 -33.91 10.03 10.09
N THR A 210 -32.92 9.78 10.96
CA THR A 210 -31.87 10.76 11.29
C THR A 210 -30.61 10.52 10.47
N LEU A 211 -29.79 11.56 10.27
CA LEU A 211 -28.49 11.41 9.59
C LEU A 211 -27.59 10.40 10.30
N ASP A 212 -27.64 10.33 11.63
CA ASP A 212 -26.89 9.34 12.39
C ASP A 212 -27.34 7.90 12.14
N GLN A 213 -28.63 7.67 11.89
CA GLN A 213 -29.12 6.35 11.51
C GLN A 213 -28.61 5.96 10.12
N ILE A 214 -28.49 6.91 9.20
CA ILE A 214 -27.87 6.67 7.89
C ILE A 214 -26.38 6.31 8.08
N SER A 215 -25.64 7.04 8.92
CA SER A 215 -24.25 6.71 9.28
C SER A 215 -24.13 5.30 9.88
N ALA A 216 -25.09 4.90 10.72
CA ALA A 216 -25.13 3.56 11.29
C ALA A 216 -25.36 2.47 10.23
N ASN A 217 -26.25 2.72 9.25
CA ASN A 217 -26.49 1.81 8.14
C ASN A 217 -25.25 1.63 7.25
N ILE A 218 -24.46 2.70 7.02
CA ILE A 218 -23.18 2.61 6.30
C ILE A 218 -22.24 1.63 7.01
N ALA A 219 -22.05 1.79 8.32
CA ALA A 219 -21.15 0.94 9.10
C ALA A 219 -21.64 -0.52 9.16
N ALA A 220 -22.95 -0.74 9.33
CA ALA A 220 -23.55 -2.07 9.35
C ALA A 220 -23.42 -2.79 7.99
N GLY A 221 -23.73 -2.08 6.89
CA GLY A 221 -23.56 -2.58 5.53
C GLY A 221 -22.12 -3.00 5.24
N TYR A 222 -21.15 -2.19 5.69
CA TYR A 222 -19.73 -2.51 5.59
C TYR A 222 -19.36 -3.77 6.39
N ALA A 223 -19.68 -3.81 7.69
CA ALA A 223 -19.25 -4.88 8.57
C ALA A 223 -19.72 -6.27 8.08
N ILE A 224 -20.99 -6.38 7.68
CA ILE A 224 -21.57 -7.64 7.21
C ILE A 224 -20.96 -8.06 5.87
N SER A 225 -20.94 -7.16 4.88
CA SER A 225 -20.47 -7.49 3.53
C SER A 225 -18.95 -7.68 3.46
N TYR A 226 -18.17 -7.01 4.31
CA TYR A 226 -16.71 -7.15 4.37
C TYR A 226 -16.28 -8.56 4.79
N ILE A 227 -16.87 -9.11 5.85
CA ILE A 227 -16.50 -10.43 6.38
C ILE A 227 -16.74 -11.51 5.33
N LEU A 228 -17.94 -11.50 4.73
CA LEU A 228 -18.31 -12.48 3.71
C LEU A 228 -17.42 -12.32 2.48
N SER A 229 -17.30 -11.10 1.95
CA SER A 229 -16.54 -10.86 0.73
C SER A 229 -15.06 -11.23 0.86
N SER A 230 -14.43 -10.95 2.01
CA SER A 230 -13.00 -11.22 2.24
C SER A 230 -12.62 -12.70 2.07
N VAL A 231 -13.51 -13.62 2.46
CA VAL A 231 -13.27 -15.06 2.33
C VAL A 231 -13.56 -15.53 0.91
N PHE A 232 -14.77 -15.24 0.43
CA PHE A 232 -15.24 -15.79 -0.84
C PHE A 232 -14.48 -15.23 -2.04
N ILE A 233 -13.96 -14.00 -1.97
CA ILE A 233 -13.17 -13.45 -3.08
C ILE A 233 -11.82 -14.16 -3.25
N ILE A 234 -11.16 -14.53 -2.14
CA ILE A 234 -9.89 -15.27 -2.19
C ILE A 234 -10.14 -16.61 -2.88
N LEU A 235 -11.18 -17.32 -2.46
CA LEU A 235 -11.54 -18.61 -3.04
C LEU A 235 -11.92 -18.48 -4.53
N LEU A 236 -12.74 -17.49 -4.89
CA LEU A 236 -13.15 -17.26 -6.27
C LEU A 236 -11.92 -17.02 -7.15
N ILE A 237 -11.12 -16.00 -6.85
CA ILE A 237 -9.96 -15.63 -7.69
C ILE A 237 -8.95 -16.78 -7.77
N LYS A 238 -8.67 -17.43 -6.64
CA LYS A 238 -7.76 -18.58 -6.57
C LYS A 238 -8.18 -19.68 -7.55
N TYR A 239 -9.46 -20.02 -7.58
CA TYR A 239 -9.97 -21.14 -8.37
C TYR A 239 -10.52 -20.74 -9.75
N LEU A 240 -10.52 -19.46 -10.12
CA LEU A 240 -11.01 -18.98 -11.43
C LEU A 240 -10.38 -19.72 -12.62
N PRO A 241 -9.05 -19.92 -12.71
CA PRO A 241 -8.46 -20.70 -13.81
C PRO A 241 -9.04 -22.13 -13.89
N ALA A 242 -9.07 -22.84 -12.76
CA ALA A 242 -9.56 -24.21 -12.68
C ALA A 242 -11.07 -24.32 -12.99
N MET A 243 -11.88 -23.36 -12.54
CA MET A 243 -13.32 -23.28 -12.82
C MET A 243 -13.62 -23.19 -14.33
N PHE A 244 -12.68 -22.68 -15.12
CA PHE A 244 -12.79 -22.57 -16.57
C PHE A 244 -11.98 -23.64 -17.32
N GLY A 245 -11.59 -24.71 -16.63
CA GLY A 245 -10.89 -25.86 -17.24
C GLY A 245 -9.43 -25.60 -17.60
N VAL A 246 -8.82 -24.56 -17.02
CA VAL A 246 -7.40 -24.23 -17.21
C VAL A 246 -6.59 -24.80 -16.05
N ASP A 247 -5.46 -25.43 -16.37
CA ASP A 247 -4.44 -25.77 -15.38
C ASP A 247 -3.73 -24.48 -14.91
N PRO A 248 -3.89 -24.07 -13.64
CA PRO A 248 -3.30 -22.82 -13.13
C PRO A 248 -1.77 -22.84 -13.14
N VAL A 249 -1.14 -23.99 -12.88
CA VAL A 249 0.33 -24.12 -12.87
C VAL A 249 0.87 -23.97 -14.28
N LYS A 250 0.19 -24.58 -15.26
CA LYS A 250 0.54 -24.37 -16.67
C LYS A 250 0.38 -22.92 -17.09
N ALA A 251 -0.73 -22.26 -16.71
CA ALA A 251 -0.96 -20.86 -17.04
C ALA A 251 0.12 -19.93 -16.45
N GLY A 252 0.60 -20.21 -15.24
CA GLY A 252 1.72 -19.52 -14.61
C GLY A 252 3.01 -19.66 -15.42
N LYS A 253 3.39 -20.89 -15.79
CA LYS A 253 4.59 -21.14 -16.62
C LYS A 253 4.50 -20.52 -18.01
N ASP A 254 3.33 -20.58 -18.64
CA ASP A 254 3.08 -19.95 -19.93
C ASP A 254 3.23 -18.41 -19.80
N ALA A 255 2.78 -17.83 -18.68
CA ALA A 255 2.98 -16.41 -18.40
C ALA A 255 4.45 -16.05 -18.18
N GLU A 256 5.22 -16.89 -17.49
CA GLU A 256 6.67 -16.69 -17.33
C GLU A 256 7.41 -16.77 -18.67
N ALA A 257 6.99 -17.65 -19.58
CA ALA A 257 7.58 -17.71 -20.91
C ALA A 257 7.23 -16.49 -21.78
N GLU A 258 5.99 -15.98 -21.67
CA GLU A 258 5.49 -14.85 -22.47
C GLU A 258 5.94 -13.49 -21.93
N PHE A 259 6.03 -13.33 -20.61
CA PHE A 259 6.32 -12.06 -19.93
C PHE A 259 7.63 -12.07 -19.12
N GLY A 260 8.20 -13.23 -18.82
CA GLY A 260 9.37 -13.41 -17.94
C GLY A 260 10.72 -13.41 -18.64
N ALA A 261 10.86 -12.75 -19.81
CA ALA A 261 12.16 -12.53 -20.46
C ALA A 261 13.07 -11.49 -19.75
N GLY A 262 12.93 -11.34 -18.43
CA GLY A 262 13.78 -10.58 -17.54
C GLY A 262 13.43 -10.95 -16.10
N GLY A 263 14.42 -11.42 -15.32
CA GLY A 263 14.24 -12.00 -13.98
C GLY A 263 13.57 -11.10 -12.94
N ASP A 264 13.39 -11.64 -11.73
CA ASP A 264 12.79 -11.03 -10.52
C ASP A 264 12.28 -9.61 -10.75
N THR A 265 10.97 -9.47 -10.94
CA THR A 265 10.36 -8.16 -11.21
C THR A 265 10.69 -7.21 -10.07
N GLU A 266 11.53 -6.22 -10.37
CA GLU A 266 11.92 -5.19 -9.43
C GLU A 266 10.71 -4.29 -9.15
N ALA A 267 10.61 -3.78 -7.92
CA ALA A 267 9.50 -2.91 -7.54
C ALA A 267 9.40 -1.71 -8.50
N LEU A 268 8.19 -1.26 -8.80
CA LEU A 268 7.99 -0.14 -9.72
C LEU A 268 8.77 1.11 -9.27
N PRO A 269 9.22 1.95 -10.20
CA PRO A 269 9.94 3.17 -9.87
C PRO A 269 9.26 4.01 -8.79
N SER A 270 10.02 4.44 -7.79
CA SER A 270 9.53 5.30 -6.70
C SER A 270 8.33 4.74 -5.93
N THR A 271 8.17 3.41 -5.88
CA THR A 271 7.14 2.72 -5.08
C THR A 271 7.77 1.86 -3.98
N ASN A 272 6.96 1.33 -3.07
CA ASN A 272 7.45 0.48 -1.98
C ASN A 272 8.38 -0.64 -2.49
N GLY A 273 9.58 -0.74 -1.90
CA GLY A 273 10.59 -1.74 -2.22
C GLY A 273 11.58 -1.33 -3.31
N PHE A 274 11.46 -0.13 -3.91
CA PHE A 274 12.40 0.33 -4.94
C PHE A 274 13.83 0.49 -4.42
N SER A 275 13.97 0.83 -3.14
CA SER A 275 15.24 1.02 -2.42
C SER A 275 15.84 -0.27 -1.87
N ASN A 276 15.17 -1.42 -2.04
CA ASN A 276 15.68 -2.69 -1.55
C ASN A 276 16.99 -3.02 -2.27
N LEU A 277 18.08 -3.18 -1.50
CA LEU A 277 19.37 -3.56 -2.06
C LEU A 277 19.33 -4.96 -2.71
N GLY A 278 18.64 -5.89 -2.05
CA GLY A 278 18.58 -7.29 -2.49
C GLY A 278 19.93 -7.98 -2.41
N VAL A 279 20.04 -9.14 -3.07
CA VAL A 279 21.32 -9.82 -3.27
C VAL A 279 21.93 -9.29 -4.57
N LEU A 280 23.13 -8.72 -4.48
CA LEU A 280 23.91 -8.28 -5.64
C LEU A 280 25.05 -9.27 -5.88
N PRO A 281 25.47 -9.49 -7.14
CA PRO A 281 26.68 -10.27 -7.45
C PRO A 281 27.98 -9.53 -7.12
N LEU A 282 27.92 -8.43 -6.35
CA LEU A 282 29.05 -7.59 -5.99
C LEU A 282 29.34 -7.66 -4.50
N ASP A 283 30.62 -7.60 -4.15
CA ASP A 283 31.09 -7.49 -2.76
C ASP A 283 32.13 -6.37 -2.63
N ILE A 284 32.46 -5.96 -1.40
CA ILE A 284 33.52 -5.01 -1.08
C ILE A 284 34.60 -5.71 -0.27
N ARG A 285 35.78 -5.89 -0.88
CA ARG A 285 36.93 -6.55 -0.26
C ARG A 285 38.10 -5.59 -0.11
N ALA A 286 38.93 -5.81 0.92
CA ALA A 286 40.05 -4.93 1.24
C ALA A 286 41.37 -5.60 0.86
N TYR A 287 42.17 -4.92 0.05
CA TYR A 287 43.48 -5.41 -0.39
C TYR A 287 44.56 -4.40 -0.04
N ARG A 288 45.73 -4.88 0.39
CA ARG A 288 46.91 -4.04 0.51
C ARG A 288 47.57 -3.90 -0.86
N VAL A 289 47.91 -2.66 -1.23
CA VAL A 289 48.60 -2.34 -2.48
C VAL A 289 50.06 -2.78 -2.36
N ASP A 290 50.37 -3.98 -2.85
CA ASP A 290 51.71 -4.57 -2.81
C ASP A 290 52.44 -4.42 -4.17
N HIS A 291 51.71 -4.20 -5.27
CA HIS A 291 52.27 -4.10 -6.61
C HIS A 291 52.58 -2.66 -7.06
N GLN A 292 53.84 -2.46 -7.47
CA GLN A 292 54.37 -1.15 -7.90
C GLN A 292 53.63 -0.55 -9.10
N GLU A 293 53.03 -1.38 -9.95
CA GLU A 293 52.31 -0.95 -11.15
C GLU A 293 51.08 -0.10 -10.84
N LEU A 294 50.50 -0.25 -9.65
CA LEU A 294 49.33 0.52 -9.20
C LEU A 294 49.71 1.87 -8.59
N VAL A 295 50.95 2.02 -8.13
CA VAL A 295 51.44 3.19 -7.40
C VAL A 295 51.51 4.42 -8.31
N GLY A 296 51.04 5.57 -7.81
CA GLY A 296 51.01 6.84 -8.53
C GLY A 296 49.86 6.98 -9.53
N GLN A 297 49.04 5.94 -9.72
CA GLN A 297 47.84 6.02 -10.54
C GLN A 297 46.64 6.51 -9.71
N ASN A 298 45.82 7.37 -10.33
CA ASN A 298 44.55 7.82 -9.77
C ASN A 298 43.51 6.70 -9.80
N VAL A 299 42.63 6.66 -8.80
CA VAL A 299 41.53 5.69 -8.72
C VAL A 299 40.65 5.67 -9.98
N GLU A 300 40.29 6.82 -10.56
CA GLU A 300 39.49 6.90 -11.79
C GLU A 300 40.24 6.32 -13.00
N THR A 301 41.55 6.54 -13.09
CA THR A 301 42.38 5.95 -14.16
C THR A 301 42.45 4.43 -14.04
N LEU A 302 42.56 3.92 -12.82
CA LEU A 302 42.54 2.49 -12.55
C LEU A 302 41.18 1.88 -12.90
N PHE A 303 40.08 2.56 -12.61
CA PHE A 303 38.75 2.10 -13.01
C PHE A 303 38.59 2.02 -14.53
N HIS A 304 39.12 2.97 -15.30
CA HIS A 304 39.11 2.85 -16.76
C HIS A 304 39.92 1.65 -17.28
N ARG A 305 40.97 1.24 -16.57
CA ARG A 305 41.74 0.03 -16.89
C ARG A 305 41.02 -1.25 -16.44
N TYR A 306 40.33 -1.18 -15.30
CA TYR A 306 39.65 -2.30 -14.65
C TYR A 306 38.18 -1.94 -14.34
N PRO A 307 37.30 -1.85 -15.35
CA PRO A 307 35.94 -1.31 -15.19
C PRO A 307 35.00 -2.18 -14.34
N HIS A 308 35.40 -3.42 -14.04
CA HIS A 308 34.65 -4.35 -13.20
C HIS A 308 35.05 -4.31 -11.71
N ALA A 309 36.02 -3.46 -11.34
CA ALA A 309 36.56 -3.35 -9.99
C ALA A 309 36.76 -1.87 -9.63
N ALA A 310 35.82 -1.30 -8.88
CA ALA A 310 35.87 0.09 -8.45
C ALA A 310 36.51 0.20 -7.06
N ILE A 311 37.55 1.02 -6.95
CA ILE A 311 38.10 1.39 -5.65
C ILE A 311 37.19 2.47 -5.06
N LEU A 312 36.63 2.21 -3.87
CA LEU A 312 35.69 3.11 -3.19
C LEU A 312 36.32 3.84 -2.00
N LYS A 313 37.31 3.23 -1.35
CA LYS A 313 38.05 3.82 -0.22
C LYS A 313 39.52 3.48 -0.28
N VAL A 314 40.35 4.40 0.21
CA VAL A 314 41.78 4.22 0.42
C VAL A 314 42.09 4.51 1.88
N VAL A 315 42.70 3.56 2.58
CA VAL A 315 43.14 3.72 3.97
C VAL A 315 44.66 3.83 3.97
N ARG A 316 45.16 4.96 4.47
CA ARG A 316 46.59 5.28 4.54
C ARG A 316 46.96 5.58 5.98
N GLY A 317 47.48 4.57 6.67
CA GLY A 317 47.72 4.63 8.11
C GLY A 317 46.41 4.83 8.88
N ASP A 318 46.24 6.01 9.48
CA ASP A 318 45.04 6.38 10.23
C ASP A 318 44.00 7.15 9.40
N GLU A 319 44.36 7.59 8.20
CA GLU A 319 43.49 8.36 7.32
C GLU A 319 42.63 7.45 6.45
N VAL A 320 41.34 7.79 6.32
CA VAL A 320 40.41 7.14 5.40
C VAL A 320 40.02 8.17 4.34
N ILE A 321 40.42 7.92 3.10
CA ILE A 321 40.23 8.81 1.96
C ILE A 321 39.10 8.23 1.09
N ASP A 322 38.10 9.04 0.77
CA ASP A 322 37.03 8.63 -0.14
C ASP A 322 37.53 8.73 -1.60
N SER A 323 37.16 7.74 -2.42
CA SER A 323 37.56 7.74 -3.83
C SER A 323 36.90 8.84 -4.65
N ALA A 324 35.88 9.52 -4.12
CA ALA A 324 35.34 10.76 -4.70
C ALA A 324 36.40 11.85 -4.91
N ASP A 325 37.46 11.90 -4.08
CA ASP A 325 38.58 12.84 -4.20
C ASP A 325 39.64 12.41 -5.24
N ASN A 326 39.42 11.25 -5.89
CA ASN A 326 40.29 10.65 -6.91
C ASN A 326 41.78 10.54 -6.49
N PRO A 327 42.09 9.95 -5.32
CA PRO A 327 43.45 9.90 -4.80
C PRO A 327 44.39 9.05 -5.67
N GLN A 328 45.68 9.33 -5.60
CA GLN A 328 46.74 8.44 -6.09
C GLN A 328 47.05 7.35 -5.08
N LEU A 329 47.19 6.12 -5.56
CA LEU A 329 47.59 4.99 -4.72
C LEU A 329 49.08 5.07 -4.37
N GLN A 330 49.40 4.71 -3.13
CA GLN A 330 50.75 4.54 -2.62
C GLN A 330 50.98 3.09 -2.23
N LEU A 331 52.26 2.68 -2.24
CA LEU A 331 52.64 1.35 -1.80
C LEU A 331 52.26 1.18 -0.32
N GLY A 332 51.57 0.07 0.00
CA GLY A 332 51.09 -0.23 1.36
C GLY A 332 49.75 0.41 1.73
N ASP A 333 49.14 1.21 0.85
CA ASP A 333 47.74 1.64 1.05
C ASP A 333 46.83 0.40 1.14
N ILE A 334 45.76 0.49 1.93
CA ILE A 334 44.71 -0.55 1.96
C ILE A 334 43.49 -0.01 1.24
N ILE A 335 43.07 -0.67 0.17
CA ILE A 335 41.98 -0.21 -0.70
C ILE A 335 40.75 -1.09 -0.58
N GLY A 336 39.58 -0.47 -0.47
CA GLY A 336 38.29 -1.12 -0.52
C GLY A 336 37.81 -1.19 -1.97
N ILE A 337 37.76 -2.40 -2.54
CA ILE A 337 37.40 -2.64 -3.93
C ILE A 337 36.01 -3.26 -3.99
N ARG A 338 35.10 -2.61 -4.72
CA ARG A 338 33.80 -3.14 -5.07
C ARG A 338 33.83 -3.76 -6.46
N GLY A 339 33.44 -5.02 -6.57
CA GLY A 339 33.47 -5.76 -7.83
C GLY A 339 32.75 -7.10 -7.72
N ASP A 340 32.69 -7.83 -8.84
CA ASP A 340 32.10 -9.16 -8.87
C ASP A 340 32.85 -10.12 -7.93
N TYR A 341 32.12 -10.94 -7.17
CA TYR A 341 32.71 -11.85 -6.18
C TYR A 341 33.81 -12.73 -6.78
N HIS A 342 33.62 -13.21 -8.01
CA HIS A 342 34.55 -14.10 -8.69
C HIS A 342 35.82 -13.36 -9.09
N VAL A 343 35.66 -12.14 -9.61
CA VAL A 343 36.77 -11.28 -10.03
C VAL A 343 37.64 -10.88 -8.85
N LEU A 344 37.03 -10.50 -7.73
CA LEU A 344 37.78 -10.10 -6.53
C LEU A 344 38.54 -11.28 -5.93
N ILE A 345 37.91 -12.45 -5.81
CA ILE A 345 38.55 -13.62 -5.18
C ILE A 345 39.70 -14.16 -6.04
N GLU A 346 39.53 -14.31 -7.35
CA GLU A 346 40.57 -14.88 -8.22
C GLU A 346 41.65 -13.86 -8.62
N GLY A 347 41.25 -12.61 -8.86
CA GLY A 347 42.12 -11.58 -9.42
C GLY A 347 42.72 -10.62 -8.39
N GLY A 348 42.12 -10.49 -7.21
CA GLY A 348 42.49 -9.46 -6.23
C GLY A 348 43.94 -9.58 -5.75
N GLU A 349 44.35 -10.76 -5.29
CA GLU A 349 45.71 -10.98 -4.79
C GLU A 349 46.78 -10.86 -5.87
N SER A 350 46.51 -11.36 -7.07
CA SER A 350 47.44 -11.33 -8.19
C SER A 350 47.57 -9.95 -8.84
N THR A 351 46.53 -9.12 -8.75
CA THR A 351 46.53 -7.78 -9.36
C THR A 351 46.95 -6.69 -8.37
N VAL A 352 46.49 -6.77 -7.11
CA VAL A 352 46.65 -5.70 -6.12
C VAL A 352 47.68 -6.05 -5.05
N GLY A 353 47.49 -7.20 -4.41
CA GLY A 353 48.27 -7.64 -3.26
C GLY A 353 47.41 -8.35 -2.23
N VAL A 354 47.98 -8.66 -1.07
CA VAL A 354 47.34 -9.52 -0.06
C VAL A 354 45.99 -8.96 0.39
N GLU A 355 44.97 -9.80 0.44
CA GLU A 355 43.70 -9.45 1.06
C GLU A 355 43.87 -9.28 2.57
N VAL A 356 43.35 -8.19 3.12
CA VAL A 356 43.48 -7.85 4.54
C VAL A 356 42.13 -7.58 5.17
N ASP A 357 41.99 -7.92 6.46
CA ASP A 357 40.80 -7.55 7.23
C ASP A 357 40.91 -6.12 7.77
N GLU A 358 40.61 -5.14 6.90
CA GLU A 358 40.52 -3.72 7.29
C GLU A 358 39.07 -3.23 7.15
N PRO A 359 38.30 -3.17 8.25
CA PRO A 359 36.91 -2.75 8.22
C PRO A 359 36.71 -1.33 7.68
N ARG A 360 37.65 -0.40 7.90
CA ARG A 360 37.50 0.99 7.44
C ARG A 360 37.46 1.10 5.91
N ALA A 361 38.22 0.24 5.22
CA ALA A 361 38.23 0.16 3.76
C ALA A 361 36.94 -0.47 3.21
N ARG A 362 36.32 -1.40 3.96
CA ARG A 362 35.08 -2.10 3.55
C ARG A 362 33.80 -1.37 3.94
N ASN A 363 33.86 -0.48 4.93
CA ASN A 363 32.70 0.22 5.46
C ASN A 363 32.24 1.33 4.50
N VAL A 364 31.52 0.94 3.45
CA VAL A 364 30.92 1.82 2.45
C VAL A 364 29.43 1.59 2.45
N ASP A 365 28.66 2.63 2.72
CA ASP A 365 27.20 2.57 2.63
C ASP A 365 26.79 2.47 1.17
N ILE A 366 26.03 1.43 0.84
CA ILE A 366 25.47 1.22 -0.50
C ILE A 366 23.97 1.50 -0.44
N GLU A 367 23.53 2.43 -1.26
CA GLU A 367 22.13 2.79 -1.43
C GLU A 367 21.64 2.41 -2.83
N VAL A 368 20.31 2.31 -2.96
CA VAL A 368 19.64 2.10 -4.24
C VAL A 368 18.88 3.36 -4.61
N ALA A 369 19.09 3.83 -5.85
CA ALA A 369 18.47 5.03 -6.36
C ALA A 369 17.84 4.81 -7.74
N ASP A 370 16.69 5.43 -7.95
CA ASP A 370 16.07 5.56 -9.27
C ASP A 370 16.54 6.87 -9.92
N ILE A 371 17.10 6.79 -11.13
CA ILE A 371 17.56 7.95 -11.91
C ILE A 371 16.65 8.09 -13.14
N HIS A 372 15.93 9.21 -13.23
CA HIS A 372 15.02 9.47 -14.35
C HIS A 372 15.78 10.06 -15.53
N LEU A 373 15.87 9.33 -16.64
CA LEU A 373 16.63 9.77 -17.80
C LEU A 373 15.93 10.94 -18.49
N GLY A 374 16.49 12.14 -18.34
CA GLY A 374 16.09 13.32 -19.09
C GLY A 374 16.65 13.35 -20.51
N LYS A 375 16.60 14.52 -21.15
CA LYS A 375 17.40 14.78 -22.35
C LYS A 375 18.87 14.88 -21.93
N SER A 376 19.70 13.95 -22.40
CA SER A 376 21.14 13.91 -22.16
C SER A 376 21.91 13.48 -23.41
N ALA A 377 23.24 13.55 -23.37
CA ALA A 377 24.10 13.04 -24.45
C ALA A 377 24.04 11.50 -24.58
N TYR A 378 23.41 10.81 -23.62
CA TYR A 378 23.28 9.36 -23.57
C TYR A 378 21.91 8.87 -24.03
N THR A 379 20.94 9.76 -24.24
CA THR A 379 19.65 9.41 -24.81
C THR A 379 19.83 8.81 -26.20
N GLY A 380 19.22 7.64 -26.45
CA GLY A 380 19.31 6.92 -27.72
C GLY A 380 20.58 6.08 -27.88
N LYS A 381 21.47 6.04 -26.87
CA LYS A 381 22.61 5.12 -26.82
C LYS A 381 22.21 3.77 -26.19
N THR A 382 23.02 2.75 -26.44
CA THR A 382 22.85 1.43 -25.83
C THR A 382 23.38 1.40 -24.38
N ILE A 383 22.93 0.45 -23.55
CA ILE A 383 23.48 0.23 -22.21
C ILE A 383 24.99 -0.01 -22.28
N GLU A 384 25.46 -0.77 -23.29
CA GLU A 384 26.88 -1.03 -23.51
C GLU A 384 27.67 0.28 -23.71
N ASP A 385 27.19 1.18 -24.55
CA ASP A 385 27.85 2.46 -24.82
C ASP A 385 27.86 3.37 -23.60
N ILE A 386 26.77 3.36 -22.81
CA ILE A 386 26.67 4.14 -21.58
C ILE A 386 27.64 3.62 -20.53
N SER A 387 27.74 2.30 -20.38
CA SER A 387 28.59 1.65 -19.37
C SER A 387 30.09 1.97 -19.54
N LYS A 388 30.53 2.39 -20.73
CA LYS A 388 31.92 2.80 -21.02
C LYS A 388 32.27 4.18 -20.44
N GLU A 389 31.29 5.07 -20.31
CA GLU A 389 31.49 6.48 -19.93
C GLU A 389 30.88 6.82 -18.55
N VAL A 390 29.87 6.06 -18.14
CA VAL A 390 29.07 6.25 -16.94
C VAL A 390 29.03 4.93 -16.18
N GLY A 391 29.17 4.99 -14.85
CA GLY A 391 28.96 3.82 -14.01
C GLY A 391 30.09 3.48 -13.05
N PHE A 392 30.92 4.44 -12.66
CA PHE A 392 31.94 4.22 -11.63
C PHE A 392 31.29 3.67 -10.36
N GLY A 393 31.71 2.47 -9.93
CA GLY A 393 31.33 1.89 -8.64
C GLY A 393 29.85 1.59 -8.44
N ILE A 394 29.02 1.62 -9.48
CA ILE A 394 27.58 1.32 -9.40
C ILE A 394 27.22 -0.01 -10.07
N TYR A 395 26.07 -0.55 -9.69
CA TYR A 395 25.43 -1.69 -10.34
C TYR A 395 24.06 -1.29 -10.88
N MET A 396 23.77 -1.58 -12.15
CA MET A 396 22.43 -1.37 -12.71
C MET A 396 21.52 -2.53 -12.30
N LYS A 397 20.56 -2.26 -11.40
CA LYS A 397 19.61 -3.27 -10.90
C LYS A 397 18.43 -3.49 -11.85
N ALA A 398 17.89 -2.40 -12.40
CA ALA A 398 16.72 -2.43 -13.26
C ALA A 398 16.73 -1.26 -14.24
N LEU A 399 16.10 -1.47 -15.39
CA LEU A 399 15.73 -0.42 -16.33
C LEU A 399 14.22 -0.45 -16.47
N PHE A 400 13.56 0.70 -16.36
CA PHE A 400 12.13 0.80 -16.57
C PHE A 400 11.80 1.77 -17.69
N ARG A 401 10.92 1.37 -18.61
CA ARG A 401 10.32 2.26 -19.61
C ARG A 401 8.84 2.32 -19.41
N GLN A 402 8.32 3.51 -19.10
CA GLN A 402 6.89 3.71 -18.81
C GLN A 402 6.37 2.75 -17.73
N GLY A 403 7.24 2.37 -16.78
CA GLY A 403 6.94 1.44 -15.69
C GLY A 403 6.97 -0.04 -16.04
N HIS A 404 7.29 -0.42 -17.28
CA HIS A 404 7.67 -1.79 -17.62
C HIS A 404 9.17 -1.99 -17.37
N GLN A 405 9.53 -3.05 -16.66
CA GLN A 405 10.92 -3.43 -16.54
C GLN A 405 11.41 -3.94 -17.91
N LEU A 406 12.44 -3.31 -18.43
CA LEU A 406 13.14 -3.74 -19.63
C LEU A 406 14.26 -4.70 -19.24
N PRO A 407 14.58 -5.69 -20.10
CA PRO A 407 15.73 -6.54 -19.89
C PRO A 407 17.02 -5.70 -19.97
N ILE A 408 17.96 -5.95 -19.06
CA ILE A 408 19.27 -5.28 -19.04
C ILE A 408 20.21 -6.04 -19.99
N LEU A 409 20.06 -5.81 -21.30
CA LEU A 409 20.95 -6.38 -22.32
C LEU A 409 21.88 -5.29 -22.88
N PRO A 410 23.13 -5.63 -23.29
CA PRO A 410 24.08 -4.65 -23.83
C PRO A 410 23.50 -3.76 -24.93
N GLN A 411 22.69 -4.33 -25.82
CA GLN A 411 22.07 -3.66 -26.97
C GLN A 411 20.77 -2.90 -26.65
N THR A 412 20.32 -2.91 -25.40
CA THR A 412 19.11 -2.18 -25.00
C THR A 412 19.36 -0.69 -25.11
N VAL A 413 18.54 0.00 -25.89
CA VAL A 413 18.65 1.46 -26.09
C VAL A 413 17.88 2.16 -24.98
N VAL A 414 18.50 3.15 -24.32
CA VAL A 414 17.81 3.99 -23.33
C VAL A 414 17.17 5.21 -23.98
N GLU A 415 16.00 5.61 -23.49
CA GLU A 415 15.20 6.70 -24.05
C GLU A 415 14.83 7.74 -22.99
N VAL A 416 14.46 8.94 -23.43
CA VAL A 416 13.97 9.99 -22.52
C VAL A 416 12.73 9.46 -21.78
N GLY A 417 12.75 9.57 -20.45
CA GLY A 417 11.68 9.11 -19.58
C GLY A 417 11.88 7.68 -19.05
N ASP A 418 12.93 6.97 -19.47
CA ASP A 418 13.33 5.73 -18.80
C ASP A 418 13.78 6.02 -17.36
N VAL A 419 13.61 5.04 -16.48
CA VAL A 419 14.14 5.07 -15.11
C VAL A 419 15.20 3.99 -14.96
N ILE A 420 16.42 4.42 -14.66
CA ILE A 420 17.56 3.53 -14.41
C ILE A 420 17.69 3.37 -12.90
N ARG A 421 17.50 2.16 -12.39
CA ARG A 421 17.75 1.83 -10.99
C ARG A 421 19.20 1.39 -10.82
N VAL A 422 19.91 2.06 -9.94
CA VAL A 422 21.32 1.80 -9.65
C VAL A 422 21.55 1.53 -8.16
N ALA A 423 22.57 0.72 -7.84
CA ALA A 423 23.04 0.50 -6.47
C ALA A 423 24.51 0.92 -6.35
N GLY A 424 24.82 1.84 -5.45
CA GLY A 424 26.13 2.51 -5.35
C GLY A 424 26.37 3.17 -4.01
N SER A 425 27.60 3.61 -3.74
CA SER A 425 27.79 4.64 -2.71
C SER A 425 27.12 5.94 -3.15
N ASP A 426 26.71 6.78 -2.20
CA ASP A 426 26.01 8.05 -2.48
C ASP A 426 26.74 8.87 -3.55
N TRP A 427 28.05 9.09 -3.39
CA TRP A 427 28.81 9.87 -4.36
C TRP A 427 28.83 9.23 -5.78
N CYS A 428 28.91 7.89 -5.89
CA CYS A 428 28.88 7.19 -7.18
C CYS A 428 27.51 7.35 -7.87
N VAL A 429 26.44 7.28 -7.07
CA VAL A 429 25.06 7.48 -7.52
C VAL A 429 24.86 8.93 -7.98
N GLN A 430 25.31 9.92 -7.18
CA GLN A 430 25.24 11.34 -7.49
C GLN A 430 26.03 11.67 -8.78
N GLN A 431 27.24 11.13 -8.92
CA GLN A 431 28.03 11.32 -10.14
C GLN A 431 27.34 10.72 -11.37
N THR A 432 26.76 9.52 -11.24
CA THR A 432 26.00 8.88 -12.32
C THR A 432 24.79 9.72 -12.71
N ALA A 433 23.99 10.17 -11.74
CA ALA A 433 22.82 11.00 -11.98
C ALA A 433 23.20 12.32 -12.67
N LYS A 434 24.27 12.98 -12.22
CA LYS A 434 24.81 14.20 -12.82
C LYS A 434 25.24 13.99 -14.27
N LYS A 435 25.96 12.89 -14.58
CA LYS A 435 26.34 12.54 -15.96
C LYS A 435 25.10 12.31 -16.84
N LEU A 436 24.06 11.69 -16.29
CA LEU A 436 22.78 11.46 -16.98
C LEU A 436 21.87 12.69 -17.03
N ASN A 437 22.32 13.85 -16.54
CA ASN A 437 21.53 15.09 -16.45
C ASN A 437 20.22 14.91 -15.67
N SER A 438 20.31 14.23 -14.52
CA SER A 438 19.20 13.91 -13.62
C SER A 438 19.62 14.08 -12.16
N ASN A 439 18.64 14.00 -11.26
CA ASN A 439 18.83 13.83 -9.83
C ASN A 439 18.53 12.37 -9.43
N PRO A 440 19.28 11.78 -8.48
CA PRO A 440 18.94 10.47 -7.96
C PRO A 440 17.75 10.58 -7.01
N ILE A 441 16.84 9.61 -7.11
CA ILE A 441 15.74 9.43 -6.17
C ILE A 441 16.13 8.30 -5.25
N VAL A 442 16.42 8.64 -3.99
CA VAL A 442 16.71 7.69 -2.91
C VAL A 442 15.52 7.61 -1.97
N GLU A 443 15.45 6.54 -1.18
CA GLU A 443 14.45 6.47 -0.11
C GLU A 443 14.76 7.56 0.92
N SER A 444 13.81 8.49 1.08
CA SER A 444 13.94 9.56 2.05
C SER A 444 13.16 9.22 3.32
N THR A 445 13.75 9.53 4.46
CA THR A 445 13.06 9.58 5.76
C THR A 445 12.42 10.96 6.00
N LEU A 446 12.67 11.94 5.12
CA LEU A 446 12.08 13.27 5.24
C LEU A 446 10.59 13.20 4.95
N THR A 447 9.80 13.61 5.94
CA THR A 447 8.37 13.82 5.78
C THR A 447 8.13 15.29 5.43
N GLU A 448 7.74 15.55 4.19
CA GLU A 448 7.47 16.91 3.73
C GLU A 448 6.09 17.40 4.20
N THR A 449 6.04 17.84 5.46
CA THR A 449 4.82 18.36 6.10
C THR A 449 4.23 19.55 5.36
N PHE A 450 5.06 20.36 4.69
CA PHE A 450 4.60 21.48 3.87
C PHE A 450 3.69 21.02 2.73
N TYR A 451 4.13 20.06 1.91
CA TYR A 451 3.33 19.56 0.78
C TYR A 451 2.07 18.82 1.26
N LEU A 452 2.14 18.11 2.39
CA LEU A 452 0.96 17.54 3.04
C LEU A 452 -0.05 18.63 3.40
N ALA A 453 0.36 19.65 4.17
CA ALA A 453 -0.52 20.72 4.62
C ALA A 453 -1.11 21.51 3.45
N LEU A 454 -0.29 21.82 2.44
CA LEU A 454 -0.73 22.52 1.25
C LEU A 454 -1.73 21.68 0.43
N SER A 455 -1.46 20.39 0.23
CA SER A 455 -2.36 19.50 -0.50
C SER A 455 -3.69 19.29 0.23
N LEU A 456 -3.66 19.15 1.56
CA LEU A 456 -4.87 19.08 2.40
C LEU A 456 -5.65 20.39 2.38
N LEU A 457 -5.00 21.55 2.44
CA LEU A 457 -5.66 22.86 2.35
C LEU A 457 -6.37 23.02 1.00
N ILE A 458 -5.64 22.82 -0.11
CA ILE A 458 -6.22 22.91 -1.45
C ILE A 458 -7.35 21.89 -1.60
N GLY A 459 -7.13 20.65 -1.15
CA GLY A 459 -8.10 19.57 -1.24
C GLY A 459 -9.38 19.87 -0.44
N TYR A 460 -9.24 20.40 0.77
CA TYR A 460 -10.35 20.81 1.61
C TYR A 460 -11.18 21.95 0.99
N VAL A 461 -10.51 22.98 0.47
CA VAL A 461 -11.17 24.12 -0.20
C VAL A 461 -11.86 23.65 -1.47
N CYS A 462 -11.17 22.91 -2.34
CA CYS A 462 -11.75 22.36 -3.57
C CYS A 462 -12.90 21.38 -3.28
N GLY A 463 -12.78 20.59 -2.21
CA GLY A 463 -13.83 19.66 -1.77
C GLY A 463 -15.13 20.35 -1.33
N HIS A 464 -15.01 21.57 -0.78
CA HIS A 464 -16.15 22.41 -0.40
C HIS A 464 -16.80 23.13 -1.57
N LEU A 465 -16.11 23.29 -2.69
CA LEU A 465 -16.70 23.90 -3.87
C LEU A 465 -17.82 23.01 -4.38
N SER A 466 -19.05 23.53 -4.32
CA SER A 466 -20.23 22.87 -4.87
C SER A 466 -20.64 23.52 -6.18
N VAL A 467 -20.95 22.68 -7.17
CA VAL A 467 -21.52 23.10 -8.45
C VAL A 467 -22.96 22.61 -8.48
N THR A 468 -23.91 23.49 -8.71
CA THR A 468 -25.32 23.10 -8.83
C THR A 468 -25.60 22.53 -10.22
N LEU A 469 -25.77 21.21 -10.31
CA LEU A 469 -26.13 20.52 -11.54
C LEU A 469 -27.59 20.07 -11.45
N GLY A 470 -28.46 20.62 -12.31
CA GLY A 470 -29.87 20.25 -12.33
C GLY A 470 -30.64 20.57 -11.04
N GLY A 471 -30.21 21.57 -10.28
CA GLY A 471 -30.82 21.97 -8.99
C GLY A 471 -30.31 21.20 -7.77
N ILE A 472 -29.41 20.22 -7.95
CA ILE A 472 -28.76 19.49 -6.86
C ILE A 472 -27.34 20.08 -6.66
N PRO A 473 -27.00 20.57 -5.46
CA PRO A 473 -25.64 21.01 -5.17
C PRO A 473 -24.71 19.80 -5.17
N PHE A 474 -23.84 19.71 -6.18
CA PHE A 474 -22.81 18.68 -6.27
C PHE A 474 -21.53 19.22 -5.66
N ALA A 475 -21.27 18.87 -4.41
CA ALA A 475 -19.95 19.06 -3.80
C ALA A 475 -19.10 17.82 -4.07
N LEU A 476 -17.79 18.01 -4.24
CA LEU A 476 -16.88 16.88 -4.35
C LEU A 476 -16.71 16.17 -2.99
N GLY A 477 -16.86 16.91 -1.89
CA GLY A 477 -16.60 16.44 -0.53
C GLY A 477 -15.14 16.67 -0.14
N THR A 478 -14.89 17.06 1.12
CA THR A 478 -13.55 17.38 1.64
C THR A 478 -12.59 16.21 1.52
N SER A 479 -13.06 14.99 1.83
CA SER A 479 -12.29 13.75 1.75
C SER A 479 -11.86 13.45 0.31
N ALA A 480 -12.78 13.53 -0.65
CA ALA A 480 -12.46 13.30 -2.05
C ALA A 480 -11.54 14.40 -2.61
N GLY A 481 -11.70 15.64 -2.16
CA GLY A 481 -10.86 16.77 -2.56
C GLY A 481 -9.40 16.55 -2.15
N CYS A 482 -9.18 16.14 -0.90
CA CYS A 482 -7.85 15.77 -0.39
C CYS A 482 -7.24 14.56 -1.10
N MET A 483 -8.05 13.59 -1.54
CA MET A 483 -7.55 12.50 -2.37
C MET A 483 -7.12 12.99 -3.76
N LEU A 484 -7.94 13.80 -4.44
CA LEU A 484 -7.63 14.31 -5.78
C LEU A 484 -6.37 15.18 -5.76
N THR A 485 -6.22 16.07 -4.77
CA THR A 485 -4.99 16.84 -4.62
C THR A 485 -3.80 15.96 -4.26
N GLY A 486 -3.99 14.90 -3.47
CA GLY A 486 -2.98 13.86 -3.26
C GLY A 486 -2.52 13.21 -4.58
N ILE A 487 -3.44 12.85 -5.47
CA ILE A 487 -3.13 12.28 -6.80
C ILE A 487 -2.33 13.27 -7.64
N VAL A 488 -2.78 14.53 -7.69
CA VAL A 488 -2.11 15.60 -8.46
C VAL A 488 -0.70 15.86 -7.92
N PHE A 489 -0.55 16.01 -6.61
CA PHE A 489 0.75 16.22 -5.98
C PHE A 489 1.67 15.03 -6.20
N SER A 490 1.15 13.80 -6.10
CA SER A 490 1.94 12.61 -6.39
C SER A 490 2.44 12.59 -7.84
N PHE A 491 1.58 12.89 -8.80
CA PHE A 491 1.96 12.98 -10.21
C PHE A 491 3.05 14.05 -10.45
N LEU A 492 2.89 15.25 -9.88
CA LEU A 492 3.86 16.34 -10.00
C LEU A 492 5.21 15.95 -9.37
N ARG A 493 5.17 15.33 -8.19
CA ARG A 493 6.35 14.91 -7.41
C ARG A 493 7.10 13.75 -8.05
N THR A 494 6.41 12.80 -8.67
CA THR A 494 7.03 11.71 -9.43
C THR A 494 7.75 12.22 -10.68
N ARG A 495 7.23 13.27 -11.35
CA ARG A 495 7.88 13.83 -12.55
C ARG A 495 8.97 14.86 -12.25
N ASN A 496 8.90 15.52 -11.11
CA ASN A 496 9.90 16.51 -10.71
C ASN A 496 10.38 16.24 -9.28
N PRO A 497 11.47 15.45 -9.12
CA PRO A 497 12.03 15.15 -7.80
C PRO A 497 12.48 16.38 -7.02
N ALA A 498 12.80 17.50 -7.69
CA ALA A 498 13.12 18.76 -7.02
C ALA A 498 11.91 19.42 -6.33
N PHE A 499 10.69 18.96 -6.63
CA PHE A 499 9.45 19.39 -6.00
C PHE A 499 9.09 18.53 -4.76
N GLY A 500 10.10 18.18 -3.94
CA GLY A 500 9.91 17.40 -2.70
C GLY A 500 9.96 15.88 -2.83
N GLY A 501 10.47 15.34 -3.95
CA GLY A 501 10.67 13.90 -4.18
C GLY A 501 9.39 13.05 -4.06
N PRO A 502 9.46 11.72 -4.31
CA PRO A 502 8.36 10.83 -3.90
C PRO A 502 8.19 10.84 -2.38
N MET A 503 6.96 10.68 -1.91
CA MET A 503 6.69 10.60 -0.48
C MET A 503 7.26 9.31 0.10
N SER A 504 7.92 9.41 1.26
CA SER A 504 8.37 8.25 2.03
C SER A 504 7.22 7.26 2.26
N GLU A 505 7.44 5.99 1.94
CA GLU A 505 6.45 4.93 2.10
C GLU A 505 6.09 4.72 3.57
N GLY A 506 7.06 4.86 4.48
CA GLY A 506 6.83 4.82 5.92
C GLY A 506 5.87 5.93 6.39
N ALA A 507 6.10 7.17 5.94
CA ALA A 507 5.20 8.29 6.25
C ALA A 507 3.82 8.09 5.64
N ARG A 508 3.74 7.66 4.37
CA ARG A 508 2.48 7.43 3.66
C ARG A 508 1.66 6.32 4.31
N SER A 509 2.28 5.18 4.62
CA SER A 509 1.63 4.06 5.28
C SER A 509 1.18 4.42 6.70
N PHE A 510 1.99 5.18 7.46
CA PHE A 510 1.58 5.70 8.76
C PHE A 510 0.33 6.58 8.66
N LEU A 511 0.32 7.59 7.77
CA LEU A 511 -0.85 8.45 7.54
C LEU A 511 -2.08 7.63 7.17
N GLN A 512 -1.89 6.59 6.35
CA GLN A 512 -2.97 5.72 5.92
C GLN A 512 -3.54 4.91 7.10
N ASP A 513 -2.69 4.24 7.86
CA ASP A 513 -3.08 3.35 8.95
C ASP A 513 -3.68 4.10 10.14
N ILE A 514 -3.03 5.18 10.58
CA ILE A 514 -3.51 5.98 11.72
C ILE A 514 -4.76 6.76 11.34
N GLY A 515 -4.79 7.32 10.12
CA GLY A 515 -5.90 8.09 9.59
C GLY A 515 -7.17 7.27 9.53
N LEU A 516 -7.08 6.07 8.95
CA LEU A 516 -8.21 5.17 8.86
C LEU A 516 -8.64 4.62 10.23
N SER A 517 -7.69 4.27 11.10
CA SER A 517 -8.01 3.67 12.41
C SER A 517 -8.72 4.65 13.35
N LEU A 518 -8.27 5.92 13.41
CA LEU A 518 -8.90 6.95 14.25
C LEU A 518 -10.25 7.40 13.69
N PHE A 519 -10.36 7.58 12.37
CA PHE A 519 -11.64 7.83 11.71
C PHE A 519 -12.68 6.76 12.09
N VAL A 520 -12.31 5.48 11.94
CA VAL A 520 -13.20 4.36 12.25
C VAL A 520 -13.52 4.27 13.74
N ALA A 521 -12.57 4.56 14.63
CA ALA A 521 -12.83 4.59 16.07
C ALA A 521 -13.86 5.68 16.42
N VAL A 522 -13.73 6.90 15.89
CA VAL A 522 -14.72 7.97 16.09
C VAL A 522 -16.09 7.55 15.56
N LEU A 523 -16.14 6.98 14.35
CA LEU A 523 -17.39 6.46 13.78
C LEU A 523 -18.03 5.39 14.68
N ALA A 524 -17.23 4.51 15.27
CA ALA A 524 -17.70 3.46 16.16
C ALA A 524 -18.40 4.01 17.42
N ALA A 525 -17.89 5.10 18.01
CA ALA A 525 -18.55 5.79 19.13
C ALA A 525 -19.93 6.32 18.75
N THR A 526 -20.04 6.95 17.58
CA THR A 526 -21.31 7.56 17.11
C THR A 526 -22.35 6.51 16.71
N VAL A 527 -21.89 5.39 16.15
CA VAL A 527 -22.77 4.35 15.58
C VAL A 527 -23.14 3.25 16.57
N GLY A 528 -22.28 2.92 17.55
CA GLY A 528 -22.47 1.78 18.46
C GLY A 528 -23.89 1.64 19.05
N PRO A 529 -24.46 2.70 19.66
CA PRO A 529 -25.82 2.68 20.21
C PRO A 529 -26.92 2.41 19.17
N LYS A 530 -26.70 2.80 17.91
CA LYS A 530 -27.69 2.79 16.82
C LYS A 530 -27.64 1.52 15.99
N ILE A 531 -26.55 0.74 16.10
CA ILE A 531 -26.31 -0.45 15.28
C ILE A 531 -27.26 -1.61 15.58
N LEU A 532 -27.83 -1.68 16.79
CA LEU A 532 -28.82 -2.70 17.17
C LEU A 532 -30.04 -2.69 16.23
N ALA A 533 -30.48 -1.51 15.80
CA ALA A 533 -31.58 -1.38 14.84
C ALA A 533 -31.21 -1.87 13.43
N SER A 534 -29.92 -1.86 13.09
CA SER A 534 -29.42 -2.29 11.77
C SER A 534 -29.17 -3.80 11.66
N PHE A 535 -29.09 -4.53 12.79
CA PHE A 535 -28.80 -5.97 12.83
C PHE A 535 -30.04 -6.86 13.05
N GLN A 536 -31.25 -6.34 12.82
CA GLN A 536 -32.49 -7.09 13.07
C GLN A 536 -33.06 -7.78 11.81
N GLY A 537 -33.49 -9.03 12.00
CA GLY A 537 -34.39 -9.75 11.08
C GLY A 537 -33.85 -9.97 9.67
N ILE A 538 -34.72 -9.76 8.68
CA ILE A 538 -34.48 -10.04 7.25
C ILE A 538 -33.41 -9.12 6.62
N VAL A 539 -33.12 -7.96 7.26
CA VAL A 539 -32.22 -6.94 6.71
C VAL A 539 -30.79 -7.46 6.63
N VAL A 540 -30.32 -8.16 7.67
CA VAL A 540 -28.98 -8.77 7.69
C VAL A 540 -28.80 -9.76 6.53
N ILE A 541 -29.82 -10.57 6.27
CA ILE A 541 -29.82 -11.56 5.16
C ILE A 541 -29.77 -10.83 3.81
N LYS A 542 -30.55 -9.76 3.64
CA LYS A 542 -30.54 -8.92 2.43
C LYS A 542 -29.15 -8.30 2.18
N ILE A 543 -28.53 -7.72 3.21
CA ILE A 543 -27.18 -7.12 3.14
C ILE A 543 -26.14 -8.20 2.81
N ALA A 544 -26.19 -9.34 3.50
CA ALA A 544 -25.27 -10.45 3.28
C ALA A 544 -25.37 -11.00 1.85
N GLY A 545 -26.59 -11.25 1.37
CA GLY A 545 -26.84 -11.76 0.02
C GLY A 545 -26.39 -10.77 -1.06
N LEU A 546 -26.82 -9.50 -0.96
CA LEU A 546 -26.44 -8.47 -1.93
C LEU A 546 -24.93 -8.20 -1.91
N GLY A 547 -24.32 -8.13 -0.72
CA GLY A 547 -22.88 -7.94 -0.56
C GLY A 547 -22.05 -9.08 -1.15
N LEU A 548 -22.52 -10.33 -1.03
CA LEU A 548 -21.86 -11.48 -1.63
C LEU A 548 -21.96 -11.45 -3.17
N VAL A 549 -23.14 -11.17 -3.71
CA VAL A 549 -23.33 -11.02 -5.17
C VAL A 549 -22.45 -9.88 -5.70
N ALA A 550 -22.45 -8.74 -5.01
CA ALA A 550 -21.63 -7.60 -5.37
C ALA A 550 -20.11 -7.87 -5.23
N ALA A 551 -19.69 -8.80 -4.36
CA ALA A 551 -18.30 -9.18 -4.23
C ALA A 551 -17.83 -10.16 -5.33
N LEU A 552 -18.69 -11.11 -5.72
CA LEU A 552 -18.30 -12.24 -6.57
C LEU A 552 -18.62 -12.04 -8.04
N LEU A 553 -19.76 -11.42 -8.35
CA LEU A 553 -20.21 -11.27 -9.74
C LEU A 553 -19.34 -10.30 -10.55
N PRO A 554 -18.94 -9.12 -10.02
CA PRO A 554 -18.07 -8.19 -10.76
C PRO A 554 -16.74 -8.76 -11.26
N PRO A 555 -15.90 -9.41 -10.41
CA PRO A 555 -14.65 -10.01 -10.89
C PRO A 555 -14.91 -11.20 -11.83
N LEU A 556 -16.02 -11.93 -11.66
CA LEU A 556 -16.41 -13.00 -12.60
C LEU A 556 -16.75 -12.44 -13.99
N LEU A 557 -17.47 -11.31 -14.06
CA LEU A 557 -17.75 -10.63 -15.34
C LEU A 557 -16.47 -10.15 -16.02
N ALA A 558 -15.54 -9.58 -15.25
CA ALA A 558 -14.24 -9.15 -15.77
C ALA A 558 -13.38 -10.34 -16.24
N TRP A 559 -13.45 -11.47 -15.54
CA TRP A 559 -12.82 -12.72 -15.97
C TRP A 559 -13.40 -13.21 -17.30
N ILE A 560 -14.73 -13.27 -17.44
CA ILE A 560 -15.39 -13.67 -18.68
C ILE A 560 -14.95 -12.78 -19.84
N TYR A 561 -14.87 -11.46 -19.62
CA TYR A 561 -14.34 -10.51 -20.60
C TYR A 561 -12.90 -10.87 -21.02
N GLY A 562 -11.98 -10.94 -20.05
CA GLY A 562 -10.56 -11.19 -20.33
C GLY A 562 -10.29 -12.56 -20.95
N PHE A 563 -11.01 -13.58 -20.50
CA PHE A 563 -10.80 -14.98 -20.88
C PHE A 563 -11.35 -15.26 -22.29
N TYR A 564 -12.61 -14.92 -22.56
CA TYR A 564 -13.24 -15.26 -23.84
C TYR A 564 -13.01 -14.23 -24.94
N PHE A 565 -13.05 -12.93 -24.62
CA PHE A 565 -12.99 -11.88 -25.64
C PHE A 565 -11.56 -11.42 -25.91
N ARG A 566 -10.72 -11.34 -24.88
CA ARG A 566 -9.33 -10.88 -24.99
C ARG A 566 -8.30 -12.01 -24.99
N LYS A 567 -8.71 -13.23 -24.67
CA LYS A 567 -7.84 -14.43 -24.63
C LYS A 567 -6.56 -14.20 -23.82
N MET A 568 -6.70 -13.47 -22.71
CA MET A 568 -5.57 -13.14 -21.84
C MET A 568 -5.02 -14.40 -21.17
N ASN A 569 -3.74 -14.40 -20.85
CA ASN A 569 -3.16 -15.43 -20.01
C ASN A 569 -3.95 -15.52 -18.68
N PRO A 570 -4.45 -16.71 -18.29
CA PRO A 570 -5.31 -16.87 -17.11
C PRO A 570 -4.66 -16.49 -15.77
N ALA A 571 -3.33 -16.63 -15.63
CA ALA A 571 -2.62 -16.21 -14.43
C ALA A 571 -2.59 -14.68 -14.32
N ILE A 572 -2.26 -13.99 -15.41
CA ILE A 572 -2.29 -12.52 -15.49
C ILE A 572 -3.71 -11.98 -15.24
N LEU A 573 -4.71 -12.62 -15.84
CA LEU A 573 -6.12 -12.24 -15.71
C LEU A 573 -6.63 -12.42 -14.28
N ALA A 574 -6.22 -13.49 -13.58
CA ALA A 574 -6.57 -13.70 -12.17
C ALA A 574 -6.04 -12.54 -11.31
N GLY A 575 -4.78 -12.15 -11.58
CA GLY A 575 -4.16 -10.96 -11.03
C GLY A 575 -4.94 -9.67 -11.30
N ALA A 576 -5.37 -9.46 -12.55
CA ALA A 576 -6.14 -8.29 -12.94
C ALA A 576 -7.52 -8.23 -12.27
N CYS A 577 -8.20 -9.37 -12.12
CA CYS A 577 -9.47 -9.46 -11.39
C CYS A 577 -9.28 -9.18 -9.89
N ALA A 578 -8.20 -9.71 -9.29
CA ALA A 578 -7.83 -9.42 -7.90
C ALA A 578 -7.53 -7.93 -7.68
N GLY A 579 -6.81 -7.32 -8.63
CA GLY A 579 -6.53 -5.89 -8.67
C GLY A 579 -7.81 -5.08 -8.79
N GLY A 580 -8.69 -5.42 -9.73
CA GLY A 580 -9.94 -4.71 -9.95
C GLY A 580 -10.83 -4.71 -8.71
N ARG A 581 -10.71 -5.75 -7.89
CA ARG A 581 -11.40 -5.91 -6.62
C ARG A 581 -10.62 -5.40 -5.40
N ASN A 582 -9.43 -4.82 -5.55
CA ASN A 582 -8.59 -4.32 -4.47
C ASN A 582 -8.23 -5.36 -3.38
N SER A 583 -8.02 -6.62 -3.77
CA SER A 583 -7.74 -7.71 -2.81
C SER A 583 -6.34 -8.31 -3.02
N THR A 584 -5.36 -7.82 -2.24
CA THR A 584 -4.01 -8.40 -2.18
C THR A 584 -4.00 -9.87 -1.76
N PRO A 585 -4.80 -10.32 -0.77
CA PRO A 585 -4.86 -11.74 -0.41
C PRO A 585 -5.38 -12.63 -1.55
N ALA A 586 -6.32 -12.14 -2.36
CA ALA A 586 -6.80 -12.87 -3.53
C ALA A 586 -5.73 -12.97 -4.63
N MET A 587 -4.95 -11.90 -4.83
CA MET A 587 -3.79 -11.92 -5.72
C MET A 587 -2.76 -12.96 -5.23
N LYS A 588 -2.46 -12.99 -3.93
CA LYS A 588 -1.54 -13.99 -3.38
C LYS A 588 -2.09 -15.41 -3.54
N GLY A 589 -3.38 -15.61 -3.32
CA GLY A 589 -4.05 -16.88 -3.58
C GLY A 589 -3.92 -17.34 -5.03
N ALA A 590 -3.99 -16.42 -6.00
CA ALA A 590 -3.74 -16.73 -7.41
C ALA A 590 -2.27 -17.11 -7.68
N GLN A 591 -1.30 -16.40 -7.09
CA GLN A 591 0.12 -16.74 -7.21
C GLN A 591 0.41 -18.14 -6.66
N ASP A 592 -0.13 -18.45 -5.49
CA ASP A 592 0.07 -19.74 -4.83
C ASP A 592 -0.53 -20.90 -5.66
N GLU A 593 -1.70 -20.69 -6.28
CA GLU A 593 -2.35 -21.68 -7.14
C GLU A 593 -1.64 -21.83 -8.50
N CYS A 594 -1.14 -20.73 -9.06
CA CYS A 594 -0.39 -20.75 -10.33
C CYS A 594 1.08 -21.19 -10.17
N GLN A 595 1.57 -21.31 -8.92
CA GLN A 595 2.99 -21.52 -8.59
C GLN A 595 3.93 -20.55 -9.30
N SER A 596 3.50 -19.30 -9.42
CA SER A 596 4.18 -18.27 -10.20
C SER A 596 3.83 -16.89 -9.66
N ASP A 597 4.79 -15.96 -9.70
CA ASP A 597 4.55 -14.57 -9.29
C ASP A 597 3.82 -13.74 -10.36
N MET A 598 3.66 -14.30 -11.57
CA MET A 598 3.07 -13.62 -12.73
C MET A 598 1.70 -12.97 -12.52
N PRO A 599 0.76 -13.49 -11.70
CA PRO A 599 -0.47 -12.76 -11.36
C PRO A 599 -0.23 -11.33 -10.82
N ALA A 600 0.92 -11.04 -10.21
CA ALA A 600 1.26 -9.69 -9.77
C ALA A 600 1.38 -8.67 -10.92
N VAL A 601 1.58 -9.12 -12.16
CA VAL A 601 1.69 -8.23 -13.33
C VAL A 601 0.36 -7.57 -13.68
N GLY A 602 -0.74 -8.33 -13.63
CA GLY A 602 -2.09 -7.81 -13.96
C GLY A 602 -2.71 -6.95 -12.86
N TYR A 603 -2.19 -7.05 -11.63
CA TYR A 603 -2.78 -6.45 -10.42
C TYR A 603 -2.76 -4.90 -10.34
N PRO A 604 -1.67 -4.17 -10.67
CA PRO A 604 -1.51 -2.78 -10.25
C PRO A 604 -2.46 -1.79 -10.94
N VAL A 605 -2.71 -1.98 -12.24
CA VAL A 605 -3.51 -1.03 -13.03
C VAL A 605 -4.98 -1.04 -12.62
N PRO A 606 -5.65 -2.21 -12.58
CA PRO A 606 -7.03 -2.28 -12.11
C PRO A 606 -7.14 -1.81 -10.65
N TYR A 607 -6.17 -2.16 -9.79
CA TYR A 607 -6.14 -1.74 -8.38
C TYR A 607 -6.14 -0.22 -8.22
N ALA A 608 -5.24 0.47 -8.91
CA ALA A 608 -5.13 1.93 -8.84
C ALA A 608 -6.41 2.60 -9.36
N LEU A 609 -6.93 2.11 -10.49
CA LEU A 609 -8.13 2.64 -11.12
C LEU A 609 -9.37 2.50 -10.22
N THR A 610 -9.65 1.29 -9.75
CA THR A 610 -10.88 1.04 -8.98
C THR A 610 -10.81 1.64 -7.59
N SER A 611 -9.62 1.69 -6.96
CA SER A 611 -9.41 2.39 -5.68
C SER A 611 -9.81 3.86 -5.75
N MET A 612 -9.64 4.53 -6.89
CA MET A 612 -10.09 5.92 -7.10
C MET A 612 -11.58 5.99 -7.44
N ILE A 613 -12.04 5.23 -8.43
CA ILE A 613 -13.41 5.34 -8.96
C ILE A 613 -14.44 4.93 -7.90
N VAL A 614 -14.17 3.88 -7.12
CA VAL A 614 -15.13 3.37 -6.13
C VAL A 614 -15.46 4.41 -5.06
N LEU A 615 -14.55 5.33 -4.77
CA LEU A 615 -14.77 6.41 -3.80
C LEU A 615 -15.75 7.45 -4.34
N VAL A 616 -15.60 7.83 -5.61
CA VAL A 616 -16.55 8.71 -6.29
C VAL A 616 -17.92 8.04 -6.37
N LEU A 617 -17.97 6.75 -6.74
CA LEU A 617 -19.22 5.99 -6.81
C LEU A 617 -19.87 5.80 -5.42
N GLY A 618 -19.08 5.66 -4.37
CA GLY A 618 -19.56 5.62 -2.98
C GLY A 618 -20.26 6.92 -2.57
N TYR A 619 -19.65 8.06 -2.86
CA TYR A 619 -20.27 9.38 -2.66
C TYR A 619 -21.54 9.53 -3.49
N LEU A 620 -21.49 9.21 -4.79
CA LEU A 620 -22.64 9.27 -5.69
C LEU A 620 -23.80 8.39 -5.22
N THR A 621 -23.50 7.21 -4.68
CA THR A 621 -24.52 6.32 -4.11
C THR A 621 -25.31 7.03 -3.02
N MET A 622 -24.67 7.84 -2.18
CA MET A 622 -25.34 8.58 -1.11
C MET A 622 -26.24 9.71 -1.63
N VAL A 623 -25.80 10.40 -2.69
CA VAL A 623 -26.53 11.53 -3.28
C VAL A 623 -27.69 11.08 -4.17
N LEU A 624 -27.53 9.95 -4.86
CA LEU A 624 -28.51 9.41 -5.81
C LEU A 624 -29.50 8.41 -5.18
N TYR A 625 -29.29 8.01 -3.93
CA TYR A 625 -30.18 7.08 -3.24
C TYR A 625 -31.56 7.69 -3.08
#